data_AF-A0A3D2WEH1-F1
#
_entry.id   AF-A0A3D2WEH1-F1
#
_cell.length_a   1.000
_cell.length_b   1.000
_cell.length_c   1.000
_cell.angle_alpha   90.00
_cell.angle_beta   90.00
_cell.angle_gamma   90.00
#
_symmetry.space_group_name_H-M   'P 1'
#
loop_
_entity.id
_entity.type
_entity.pdbx_description
1 polymer ?
#
loop_
_entity_poly.entity_id
_entity_poly.type
_entity_poly.pdbx_seq_one_letter_code
_entity_poly.pdbx_strand_id
1 'polypeptide(L)'
;MTSSVKKILLGGLITGLGTGLGWSALVHVLSYDQVLNGREFGLSLILPLLVGLGAWQIIGVHRRVLLPIAYLTLFLPVLGIGAGGANILQMTIAGALGGVFWASPFVLYTLVKSYPQRWCGD
;
A
#
# COMPACT_ATOMS: atom_id res chain seq x y z
N MET A 1 2.31 -21.65 -9.21
CA MET A 1 1.33 -20.53 -9.11
C MET A 1 1.26 -19.88 -7.73
N THR A 2 1.10 -20.64 -6.65
CA THR A 2 0.89 -20.11 -5.28
C THR A 2 2.01 -19.19 -4.78
N SER A 3 3.26 -19.40 -5.19
CA SER A 3 4.39 -18.57 -4.75
C SER A 3 4.28 -17.11 -5.24
N SER A 4 3.90 -16.87 -6.50
CA SER A 4 3.79 -15.50 -7.04
C SER A 4 2.61 -14.73 -6.45
N VAL A 5 1.46 -15.39 -6.28
CA VAL A 5 0.28 -14.79 -5.65
C VAL A 5 0.57 -14.44 -4.18
N LYS A 6 1.18 -15.37 -3.43
CA LYS A 6 1.60 -15.12 -2.04
C LYS A 6 2.58 -13.96 -1.95
N LYS A 7 3.54 -13.84 -2.88
CA LYS A 7 4.47 -12.70 -2.93
C LYS A 7 3.77 -11.36 -3.18
N ILE A 8 2.76 -11.33 -4.07
CA ILE A 8 2.01 -10.09 -4.34
C ILE A 8 1.13 -9.71 -3.13
N LEU A 9 0.47 -10.67 -2.49
CA LEU A 9 -0.34 -10.43 -1.29
C LEU A 9 0.53 -9.98 -0.11
N LEU A 10 1.66 -10.65 0.12
CA LEU A 10 2.64 -10.25 1.13
C LEU A 10 3.24 -8.87 0.81
N GLY A 11 3.49 -8.63 -0.49
CA GLY A 11 3.82 -7.34 -1.09
C GLY A 11 2.87 -6.24 -0.67
N GLY A 12 1.59 -6.44 -0.95
CA GLY A 12 0.53 -5.50 -0.60
C GLY A 12 0.40 -5.30 0.90
N LEU A 13 0.46 -6.36 1.70
CA LEU A 13 0.36 -6.27 3.16
C LEU A 13 1.51 -5.48 3.77
N ILE A 14 2.76 -5.80 3.42
CA ILE A 14 3.95 -5.10 3.96
C ILE A 14 3.94 -3.64 3.50
N THR A 15 3.64 -3.40 2.22
CA THR A 15 3.55 -2.03 1.68
C THR A 15 2.44 -1.26 2.38
N GLY A 16 1.30 -1.90 2.62
CA GLY A 16 0.16 -1.27 3.29
C GLY A 16 0.40 -0.97 4.76
N LEU A 17 1.01 -1.89 5.50
CA LEU A 17 1.44 -1.68 6.87
C LEU A 17 2.49 -0.57 6.97
N GLY A 18 3.52 -0.62 6.13
CA GLY A 18 4.58 0.39 6.10
C GLY A 18 4.04 1.77 5.74
N THR A 19 3.11 1.85 4.79
CA THR A 19 2.49 3.11 4.38
C THR A 19 1.58 3.63 5.48
N GLY A 20 0.69 2.80 6.04
CA GLY A 20 -0.21 3.19 7.12
C GLY A 20 0.55 3.69 8.35
N LEU A 21 1.45 2.86 8.89
CA LEU A 21 2.21 3.18 10.09
C LEU A 21 3.18 4.34 9.88
N GLY A 22 3.96 4.30 8.80
CA GLY A 22 4.95 5.31 8.51
C GLY A 22 4.33 6.67 8.19
N TRP A 23 3.19 6.69 7.48
CA TRP A 23 2.48 7.92 7.21
C TRP A 23 1.88 8.49 8.48
N SER A 24 1.23 7.67 9.30
CA SER A 24 0.67 8.13 10.57
C SER A 24 1.73 8.72 11.49
N ALA A 25 2.88 8.07 11.61
CA ALA A 25 3.99 8.58 12.40
C ALA A 25 4.49 9.92 11.84
N LEU A 26 4.63 10.03 10.51
CA LEU A 26 5.06 11.26 9.87
C LEU A 26 4.05 12.39 10.07
N VAL A 27 2.75 12.14 9.88
CA VAL A 27 1.69 13.12 10.14
C VAL A 27 1.72 13.55 11.60
N HIS A 28 1.91 12.63 12.54
CA HIS A 28 1.98 12.97 13.97
C HIS A 28 3.17 13.87 14.31
N VAL A 29 4.29 13.73 13.59
CA VAL A 29 5.48 14.59 13.75
C VAL A 29 5.36 15.91 13.01
N LEU A 30 4.77 15.92 11.80
CA LEU A 30 4.65 17.10 10.96
C LEU A 30 3.45 18.00 11.33
N SER A 31 2.34 17.41 11.78
CA SER A 31 1.07 18.09 12.07
C SER A 31 0.42 17.43 13.30
N TYR A 32 0.70 18.03 14.46
CA TYR A 32 0.19 17.56 15.76
C TYR A 32 -1.34 17.66 15.86
N ASP A 33 -1.95 18.61 15.14
CA ASP A 33 -3.39 18.86 15.08
C ASP A 33 -4.14 17.97 14.07
N GLN A 34 -3.43 17.13 13.31
CA GLN A 34 -3.98 16.35 12.19
C GLN A 34 -4.68 17.19 11.12
N VAL A 35 -4.43 18.49 11.06
CA VAL A 35 -4.92 19.36 9.99
C VAL A 35 -3.81 19.52 8.96
N LEU A 36 -3.79 18.62 7.97
CA LEU A 36 -2.78 18.63 6.94
C LEU A 36 -2.93 19.85 6.02
N ASN A 37 -1.95 20.74 6.07
CA ASN A 37 -1.85 21.83 5.09
C ASN A 37 -1.34 21.28 3.74
N GLY A 38 -1.61 21.98 2.63
CA GLY A 38 -1.25 21.49 1.29
C GLY A 38 0.24 21.18 1.12
N ARG A 39 1.11 21.91 1.82
CA ARG A 39 2.56 21.67 1.86
C ARG A 39 2.95 20.43 2.68
N GLU A 40 2.33 20.23 3.83
CA GLU A 40 2.58 19.07 4.70
C GLU A 40 2.09 17.78 4.05
N PHE A 41 0.95 17.85 3.36
CA PHE A 41 0.44 16.77 2.52
C PHE A 41 1.39 16.45 1.36
N GLY A 42 1.92 17.48 0.69
CA GLY A 42 2.91 17.28 -0.39
C GLY A 42 4.18 16.61 0.08
N LEU A 43 4.70 17.00 1.25
CA LEU A 43 5.88 16.37 1.86
C LEU A 43 5.62 14.93 2.28
N SER A 44 4.43 14.66 2.82
CA SER A 44 4.13 13.32 3.29
C SER A 44 4.08 12.30 2.15
N LEU A 45 3.71 12.68 0.91
CA LEU A 45 3.71 11.82 -0.29
C LEU A 45 5.07 11.16 -0.61
N ILE A 46 6.16 11.68 -0.05
CA ILE A 46 7.50 11.06 -0.14
C ILE A 46 7.51 9.69 0.56
N LEU A 47 6.70 9.51 1.61
CA LEU A 47 6.73 8.31 2.44
C LEU A 47 6.18 7.06 1.74
N PRO A 48 5.00 7.07 1.09
CA PRO A 48 4.55 5.93 0.27
C PRO A 48 5.52 5.62 -0.89
N LEU A 49 6.23 6.62 -1.42
CA LEU A 49 7.31 6.38 -2.40
C LEU A 49 8.44 5.55 -1.77
N LEU A 50 8.96 5.97 -0.62
CA LEU A 50 10.02 5.27 0.09
C LEU A 50 9.60 3.85 0.50
N VAL A 51 8.37 3.70 1.02
CA VAL A 51 7.83 2.40 1.41
C VAL A 51 7.67 1.49 0.19
N GLY A 52 7.14 1.98 -0.93
CA GLY A 52 6.99 1.19 -2.15
C GLY A 52 8.33 0.75 -2.75
N LEU A 53 9.35 1.62 -2.70
CA LEU A 53 10.71 1.28 -3.13
C LEU A 53 11.38 0.27 -2.20
N GLY A 54 11.26 0.46 -0.88
CA GLY A 54 11.80 -0.48 0.11
C GLY A 54 11.13 -1.85 0.04
N ALA A 55 9.79 -1.89 -0.06
CA ALA A 55 9.04 -3.12 -0.21
C ALA A 55 9.43 -3.89 -1.48
N TRP A 56 9.72 -3.20 -2.58
CA TRP A 56 10.24 -3.83 -3.79
C TRP A 56 11.59 -4.50 -3.55
N GLN A 57 12.54 -3.82 -2.89
CA GLN A 57 13.85 -4.39 -2.60
C GLN A 57 13.77 -5.62 -1.70
N ILE A 58 12.84 -5.63 -0.73
CA ILE A 58 12.68 -6.72 0.23
C ILE A 58 11.96 -7.93 -0.40
N ILE A 59 10.91 -7.70 -1.18
CA ILE A 59 9.95 -8.75 -1.58
C ILE A 59 10.25 -9.26 -3.01
N GLY A 60 10.96 -8.46 -3.82
CA GLY A 60 11.30 -8.79 -5.20
C GLY A 60 10.12 -8.70 -6.18
N VAL A 61 9.00 -8.09 -5.77
CA VAL A 61 7.85 -7.81 -6.66
C VAL A 61 8.10 -6.49 -7.37
N HIS A 62 7.88 -6.46 -8.69
CA HIS A 62 8.22 -5.33 -9.55
C HIS A 62 7.68 -3.99 -9.02
N ARG A 63 8.51 -2.94 -8.98
CA ARG A 63 8.13 -1.59 -8.50
C ARG A 63 6.86 -1.03 -9.13
N ARG A 64 6.56 -1.41 -10.38
CA ARG A 64 5.34 -1.01 -11.12
C ARG A 64 4.04 -1.54 -10.48
N VAL A 65 4.11 -2.54 -9.61
CA VAL A 65 2.97 -3.09 -8.87
C VAL A 65 2.89 -2.48 -7.48
N LEU A 66 4.02 -2.42 -6.75
CA LEU A 66 4.04 -1.97 -5.36
C LEU A 66 3.86 -0.47 -5.20
N LEU A 67 4.37 0.35 -6.12
CA LEU A 67 4.20 1.82 -6.05
C LEU A 67 2.72 2.23 -6.15
N PRO A 68 1.94 1.77 -7.15
CA PRO A 68 0.49 2.05 -7.17
C PRO A 68 -0.21 1.59 -5.90
N ILE A 69 0.13 0.40 -5.36
CA ILE A 69 -0.46 -0.09 -4.12
C ILE A 69 -0.16 0.88 -2.96
N ALA A 70 1.10 1.31 -2.80
CA ALA A 70 1.48 2.27 -1.74
C ALA A 70 0.66 3.57 -1.81
N TYR A 71 0.57 4.17 -3.00
CA TYR A 71 -0.18 5.41 -3.19
C TYR A 71 -1.70 5.23 -3.05
N LEU A 72 -2.27 4.13 -3.55
CA LEU A 72 -3.70 3.85 -3.42
C LEU A 72 -4.08 3.52 -1.97
N THR A 73 -3.20 2.85 -1.23
CA THR A 73 -3.41 2.58 0.19
C THR A 73 -3.47 3.86 1.00
N LEU A 74 -2.65 4.86 0.66
CA LEU A 74 -2.64 6.15 1.34
C LEU A 74 -4.02 6.83 1.37
N PHE A 75 -4.86 6.55 0.38
CA PHE A 75 -6.21 7.10 0.31
C PHE A 75 -7.02 6.80 1.58
N LEU A 76 -6.86 5.62 2.20
CA LEU A 76 -7.61 5.25 3.39
C LEU A 76 -7.21 6.07 4.64
N PRO A 77 -5.92 6.19 5.02
CA PRO A 77 -5.50 7.13 6.06
C PRO A 77 -5.96 8.58 5.84
N VAL A 78 -5.94 9.07 4.59
CA VAL A 78 -6.40 10.43 4.26
C VAL A 78 -7.90 10.61 4.51
N LEU A 79 -8.72 9.62 4.15
CA LEU A 79 -10.14 9.61 4.49
C LEU A 79 -10.36 9.61 6.01
N GLY A 80 -9.54 8.89 6.77
CA GLY A 80 -9.60 8.87 8.23
C GLY A 80 -9.38 10.26 8.85
N ILE A 81 -8.41 11.03 8.34
CA ILE A 81 -8.20 12.43 8.76
C ILE A 81 -9.43 13.27 8.39
N GLY A 82 -9.89 13.18 7.14
CA GLY A 82 -11.03 13.95 6.65
C GLY A 82 -12.35 13.67 7.38
N ALA A 83 -12.50 12.49 7.99
CA ALA A 83 -13.67 12.09 8.77
C ALA A 83 -13.66 12.60 10.23
N GLY A 84 -12.69 13.44 10.62
CA GLY A 84 -12.56 13.98 11.98
C GLY A 84 -11.35 13.48 12.76
N GLY A 85 -10.35 12.92 12.06
CA GLY A 85 -9.13 12.41 12.66
C GLY A 85 -9.15 10.89 12.85
N ALA A 86 -7.96 10.28 12.77
CA ALA A 86 -7.78 8.86 13.04
C ALA A 86 -6.47 8.63 13.81
N ASN A 87 -6.50 7.72 14.77
CA ASN A 87 -5.30 7.40 15.52
C ASN A 87 -4.34 6.52 14.69
N ILE A 88 -3.09 6.44 15.14
CA ILE A 88 -2.02 5.69 14.45
C ILE A 88 -2.43 4.23 14.20
N LEU A 89 -3.11 3.59 15.16
CA LEU A 89 -3.53 2.21 15.05
C LEU A 89 -4.60 2.03 13.96
N GLN A 90 -5.62 2.88 13.92
CA GLN A 90 -6.68 2.86 12.91
C GLN A 90 -6.12 3.09 11.52
N MET A 91 -5.24 4.06 11.35
CA MET A 91 -4.58 4.33 10.07
C MET A 91 -3.64 3.20 9.64
N THR A 92 -2.97 2.54 10.59
CA THR A 92 -2.12 1.37 10.31
C THR A 92 -2.96 0.17 9.84
N ILE A 93 -4.07 -0.11 10.52
CA ILE A 93 -5.01 -1.18 10.14
C ILE A 93 -5.64 -0.86 8.78
N ALA A 94 -6.10 0.37 8.57
CA ALA A 94 -6.63 0.83 7.29
C ALA A 94 -5.59 0.70 6.18
N GLY A 95 -4.33 1.05 6.47
CA GLY A 95 -3.20 0.84 5.56
C GLY A 95 -2.99 -0.63 5.20
N ALA A 96 -3.00 -1.53 6.18
CA ALA A 96 -2.88 -2.96 5.95
C ALA A 96 -4.01 -3.50 5.05
N LEU A 97 -5.26 -3.17 5.39
CA LEU A 97 -6.44 -3.58 4.63
C LEU A 97 -6.42 -3.01 3.21
N GLY A 98 -6.06 -1.74 3.05
CA GLY A 98 -5.88 -1.09 1.75
C GLY A 98 -4.81 -1.77 0.92
N GLY A 99 -3.66 -2.10 1.53
CA GLY A 99 -2.56 -2.76 0.84
C GLY A 99 -2.94 -4.13 0.28
N VAL A 100 -3.71 -4.91 1.03
CA VAL A 100 -4.24 -6.20 0.58
C VAL A 100 -5.34 -6.00 -0.48
N PHE A 101 -6.26 -5.06 -0.25
CA PHE A 101 -7.35 -4.76 -1.17
C PHE A 101 -6.82 -4.32 -2.55
N TRP A 102 -5.86 -3.40 -2.58
CA TRP A 102 -5.24 -2.91 -3.82
C TRP A 102 -4.27 -3.91 -4.45
N ALA A 103 -3.84 -4.95 -3.74
CA ALA A 103 -3.13 -6.08 -4.34
C ALA A 103 -4.06 -7.01 -5.15
N SER A 104 -5.36 -7.00 -4.88
CA SER A 104 -6.34 -7.89 -5.54
C SER A 104 -6.39 -7.80 -7.07
N PRO A 105 -6.35 -6.62 -7.73
CA PRO A 105 -6.40 -6.54 -9.19
C PRO A 105 -5.17 -7.18 -9.83
N PHE A 106 -4.01 -7.05 -9.18
CA PHE A 106 -2.75 -7.64 -9.64
C PHE A 106 -2.76 -9.16 -9.48
N VAL A 107 -3.29 -9.65 -8.37
CA VAL A 107 -3.50 -11.09 -8.15
C VAL A 107 -4.44 -11.65 -9.22
N LEU A 108 -5.60 -11.02 -9.43
CA LEU A 108 -6.56 -11.43 -10.47
C LEU A 108 -5.92 -11.42 -11.87
N TYR A 109 -5.17 -10.38 -12.21
CA TYR A 109 -4.44 -10.32 -13.48
C TYR A 109 -3.46 -11.49 -13.65
N THR A 110 -2.70 -11.84 -12.61
CA THR A 110 -1.80 -13.00 -12.68
C THR A 110 -2.54 -14.32 -12.82
N LEU A 111 -3.67 -14.49 -12.14
CA LEU A 111 -4.50 -15.69 -12.24
C LEU A 111 -5.12 -15.83 -13.64
N VAL A 112 -5.71 -14.75 -14.17
CA VAL A 112 -6.33 -14.72 -15.51
C VAL A 112 -5.28 -14.94 -16.59
N LYS A 113 -4.10 -14.31 -16.49
CA LYS A 113 -3.01 -14.51 -17.46
C LYS A 113 -2.48 -15.95 -17.47
N SER A 114 -2.46 -16.61 -16.32
CA SER A 114 -1.99 -17.99 -16.22
C SER A 114 -3.07 -19.04 -16.51
N TYR A 115 -4.36 -18.67 -16.52
CA TYR A 115 -5.48 -19.55 -16.87
C TYR A 115 -5.40 -20.14 -18.30
N PRO A 116 -5.12 -19.37 -19.37
CA PRO A 116 -5.05 -19.92 -20.74
C PRO A 116 -3.84 -20.84 -20.96
N GLN A 117 -2.78 -20.73 -20.15
CA GLN A 117 -1.60 -21.60 -20.22
C GLN A 117 -1.84 -22.99 -19.64
N ARG A 118 -2.96 -23.22 -18.92
CA ARG A 118 -3.29 -24.54 -18.34
C ARG A 118 -4.01 -25.47 -19.33
N TRP A 119 -4.50 -24.94 -20.46
CA TRP A 119 -5.27 -25.68 -21.47
C TRP A 119 -4.53 -25.89 -22.80
N CYS A 120 -3.48 -25.11 -23.07
CA CYS A 120 -2.47 -25.44 -24.07
C CYS A 120 -1.35 -26.17 -23.34
N GLY A 121 -1.35 -27.50 -23.43
CA GLY A 121 -0.53 -28.40 -22.61
C GLY A 121 0.97 -28.15 -22.65
N ASP A 122 1.60 -28.57 -21.55
CA ASP A 122 2.91 -29.22 -21.57
C ASP A 122 2.70 -30.68 -22.01
#